data_AF-A0A246SS26-F1
#
_entry.id   AF-A0A246SS26-F1
#
_cell.length_a   1.000
_cell.length_b   1.000
_cell.length_c   1.000
_cell.angle_alpha   90.00
_cell.angle_beta   90.00
_cell.angle_gamma   90.00
#
_symmetry.space_group_name_H-M   'P 1'
#
loop_
_entity.id
_entity.type
_entity.pdbx_description
1 polymer ?
#
loop_
_entity_poly.entity_id
_entity_poly.type
_entity_poly.pdbx_seq_one_letter_code
_entity_poly.pdbx_strand_id
1 'polypeptide(L)'
;MIAHIRRLLQFFAPHCREVETNERLLKMIDDRGSWQGAHNLFQHIRHKTLRAERASDDVGQAQYLFEEACAKSLYNLSGATAPFDTDSPFWIASNALSLARRLNLDPIEVVDILVEA
;
A
#
# COMPACT_ATOMS: atom_id res chain seq x y z
N MET A 1 -8.13 -10.45 -3.06
CA MET A 1 -6.90 -9.60 -3.09
C MET A 1 -7.21 -8.13 -3.34
N ILE A 2 -7.62 -7.72 -4.55
CA ILE A 2 -7.89 -6.29 -4.87
C ILE A 2 -8.92 -5.65 -3.92
N ALA A 3 -9.99 -6.37 -3.57
CA ALA A 3 -10.98 -5.90 -2.61
C ALA A 3 -10.36 -5.60 -1.22
N HIS A 4 -9.49 -6.46 -0.71
CA HIS A 4 -8.79 -6.21 0.56
C HIS A 4 -7.85 -5.01 0.47
N ILE A 5 -7.09 -4.87 -0.65
CA ILE A 5 -6.23 -3.70 -0.86
C ILE A 5 -7.06 -2.41 -0.79
N ARG A 6 -8.22 -2.37 -1.48
CA ARG A 6 -9.14 -1.23 -1.42
C ARG A 6 -9.60 -0.94 0.01
N ARG A 7 -10.11 -1.94 0.71
CA ARG A 7 -10.63 -1.79 2.08
C ARG A 7 -9.54 -1.32 3.04
N LEU A 8 -8.33 -1.84 2.94
CA LEU A 8 -7.18 -1.40 3.76
C LEU A 8 -6.78 0.04 3.44
N LEU A 9 -6.71 0.43 2.17
CA LEU A 9 -6.42 1.81 1.78
C LEU A 9 -7.48 2.78 2.32
N GLN A 10 -8.75 2.42 2.22
CA GLN A 10 -9.88 3.19 2.77
C GLN A 10 -9.83 3.26 4.30
N PHE A 11 -9.47 2.17 4.97
CA PHE A 11 -9.31 2.11 6.42
C PHE A 11 -8.22 3.04 6.92
N PHE A 12 -7.05 3.07 6.26
CA PHE A 12 -5.93 3.92 6.69
C PHE A 12 -6.05 5.38 6.25
N ALA A 13 -6.74 5.68 5.15
CA ALA A 13 -6.86 7.04 4.59
C ALA A 13 -7.19 8.14 5.62
N PRO A 14 -8.18 8.00 6.52
CA PRO A 14 -8.50 9.05 7.51
C PRO A 14 -7.44 9.22 8.60
N HIS A 15 -6.50 8.29 8.74
CA HIS A 15 -5.45 8.29 9.77
C HIS A 15 -4.08 8.70 9.24
N CYS A 16 -3.90 8.72 7.92
CA CYS A 16 -2.67 9.14 7.27
C CYS A 16 -2.61 10.66 7.12
N ARG A 17 -1.46 11.26 7.48
CA ARG A 17 -1.25 12.71 7.34
C ARG A 17 -1.14 13.15 5.88
N GLU A 18 -0.58 12.29 5.05
CA GLU A 18 -0.36 12.49 3.62
C GLU A 18 -1.17 11.42 2.89
N VAL A 19 -1.99 11.80 1.92
CA VAL A 19 -2.97 10.90 1.29
C VAL A 19 -2.83 10.81 -0.23
N GLU A 20 -1.95 11.59 -0.86
CA GLU A 20 -1.78 11.63 -2.32
C GLU A 20 -1.53 10.25 -2.91
N THR A 21 -0.60 9.48 -2.33
CA THR A 21 -0.24 8.15 -2.82
C THR A 21 -1.35 7.13 -2.54
N ASN A 22 -2.05 7.24 -1.41
CA ASN A 22 -3.23 6.44 -1.10
C ASN A 22 -4.37 6.67 -2.11
N GLU A 23 -4.71 7.93 -2.38
CA GLU A 23 -5.74 8.32 -3.36
C GLU A 23 -5.40 7.84 -4.76
N ARG A 24 -4.13 7.96 -5.16
CA ARG A 24 -3.64 7.43 -6.45
C ARG A 24 -3.79 5.92 -6.51
N LEU A 25 -3.46 5.18 -5.46
CA LEU A 25 -3.67 3.73 -5.40
C LEU A 25 -5.15 3.36 -5.50
N LEU A 26 -6.03 4.04 -4.77
CA LEU A 26 -7.48 3.84 -4.85
C LEU A 26 -8.01 4.07 -6.27
N LYS A 27 -7.60 5.15 -6.93
CA LYS A 27 -7.96 5.43 -8.32
C LYS A 27 -7.48 4.33 -9.27
N MET A 28 -6.26 3.82 -9.08
CA MET A 28 -5.73 2.73 -9.90
C MET A 28 -6.48 1.42 -9.70
N ILE A 29 -6.95 1.14 -8.49
CA ILE A 29 -7.80 -0.03 -8.21
C ILE A 29 -9.09 -0.01 -9.05
N ASP A 30 -9.65 1.17 -9.29
CA ASP A 30 -10.86 1.35 -10.11
C ASP A 30 -10.59 1.30 -11.63
N ASP A 31 -9.34 1.51 -12.07
CA ASP A 31 -8.93 1.51 -13.48
C ASP A 31 -7.83 0.49 -13.74
N ARG A 32 -8.22 -0.72 -14.14
CA ARG A 32 -7.27 -1.79 -14.50
C ARG A 32 -6.33 -1.42 -15.65
N GLY A 33 -6.74 -0.55 -16.56
CA GLY A 33 -5.89 -0.05 -17.65
C GLY A 33 -4.69 0.74 -17.15
N SER A 34 -4.80 1.33 -15.95
CA SER A 34 -3.72 2.09 -15.32
C SER A 34 -2.66 1.22 -14.63
N TRP A 35 -2.90 -0.07 -14.38
CA TRP A 35 -2.05 -0.89 -13.50
C TRP A 35 -0.60 -1.01 -13.96
N GLN A 36 -0.32 -0.97 -15.26
CA GLN A 36 1.06 -0.92 -15.77
C GLN A 36 1.81 0.33 -15.28
N GLY A 37 1.09 1.45 -15.09
CA GLY A 37 1.63 2.68 -14.51
C GLY A 37 1.96 2.56 -13.01
N ALA A 38 1.58 1.48 -12.33
CA ALA A 38 1.80 1.33 -10.90
C ALA A 38 3.30 1.20 -10.56
N HIS A 39 4.13 0.82 -11.53
CA HIS A 39 5.59 0.89 -11.40
C HIS A 39 6.06 2.33 -11.15
N ASN A 40 5.54 3.30 -11.90
CA ASN A 40 5.92 4.71 -11.72
C ASN A 40 5.42 5.24 -10.37
N LEU A 41 4.22 4.82 -9.95
CA LEU A 41 3.72 5.16 -8.61
C LEU A 41 4.61 4.53 -7.52
N PHE A 42 5.03 3.27 -7.67
CA PHE A 42 5.97 2.63 -6.77
C PHE A 42 7.27 3.45 -6.64
N GLN A 43 7.87 3.89 -7.75
CA GLN A 43 9.09 4.71 -7.70
C GLN A 43 8.84 6.02 -6.94
N HIS A 44 7.68 6.65 -7.13
CA HIS A 44 7.32 7.86 -6.40
C HIS A 44 7.16 7.60 -4.89
N ILE A 45 6.45 6.53 -4.50
CA ILE A 45 6.30 6.12 -3.10
C ILE A 45 7.68 5.79 -2.50
N ARG A 46 8.56 5.10 -3.23
CA ARG A 46 9.90 4.74 -2.75
C ARG A 46 10.74 5.95 -2.37
N HIS A 47 10.65 7.04 -3.13
CA HIS A 47 11.32 8.29 -2.75
C HIS A 47 10.76 8.87 -1.45
N LYS A 48 9.44 8.78 -1.22
CA LYS A 48 8.81 9.19 0.04
C LYS A 48 9.24 8.30 1.20
N THR A 49 9.28 6.97 1.02
CA THR A 49 9.78 6.01 2.02
C THR A 49 11.20 6.35 2.46
N LEU A 50 12.12 6.56 1.50
CA LEU A 50 13.51 6.92 1.79
C LEU A 50 13.64 8.26 2.50
N ARG A 51 12.77 9.23 2.19
CA ARG A 51 12.73 10.52 2.88
C ARG A 51 12.22 10.38 4.31
N ALA A 52 11.16 9.59 4.53
CA ALA A 52 10.63 9.31 5.86
C ALA A 52 11.67 8.61 6.75
N GLU A 53 12.36 7.61 6.19
CA GLU A 53 13.47 6.91 6.87
C GLU A 53 14.58 7.88 7.31
N ARG A 54 15.04 8.77 6.40
CA ARG A 54 16.05 9.80 6.73
C ARG A 54 15.57 10.79 7.79
N ALA A 55 14.28 11.04 7.86
CA ALA A 55 13.67 11.94 8.83
C ALA A 55 13.30 11.25 10.16
N SER A 56 13.52 9.93 10.28
CA SER A 56 13.03 9.13 11.41
C SER A 56 11.51 9.27 11.61
N ASP A 57 10.77 9.41 10.52
CA ASP A 57 9.31 9.42 10.50
C ASP A 57 8.80 7.98 10.38
N ASP A 58 8.70 7.29 11.52
CA ASP A 58 8.32 5.88 11.57
C ASP A 58 6.91 5.62 11.02
N VAL A 59 5.98 6.56 11.24
CA VAL A 59 4.60 6.45 10.76
C VAL A 59 4.57 6.59 9.24
N GLY A 60 5.21 7.63 8.71
CA GLY A 60 5.34 7.84 7.26
C GLY A 60 6.03 6.66 6.59
N GLN A 61 7.13 6.16 7.18
CA GLN A 61 7.83 4.99 6.64
C GLN A 61 6.92 3.76 6.56
N ALA A 62 6.18 3.46 7.63
CA ALA A 62 5.26 2.32 7.62
C ALA A 62 4.11 2.49 6.63
N GLN A 63 3.58 3.71 6.48
CA GLN A 63 2.56 4.02 5.49
C GLN A 63 3.10 3.73 4.08
N TYR A 64 4.24 4.29 3.73
CA TYR A 64 4.78 4.16 2.39
C TYR A 64 5.23 2.72 2.07
N LEU A 65 5.70 1.95 3.05
CA LEU A 65 5.99 0.52 2.85
C LEU A 65 4.72 -0.31 2.55
N PHE A 66 3.60 0.00 3.21
CA PHE A 66 2.32 -0.61 2.90
C PHE A 66 1.87 -0.25 1.48
N GLU A 67 1.96 1.03 1.12
CA GLU A 67 1.60 1.52 -0.22
C GLU A 67 2.51 0.98 -1.33
N GLU A 68 3.82 0.83 -1.08
CA GLU A 68 4.77 0.18 -2.00
C GLU A 68 4.31 -1.25 -2.31
N ALA A 69 3.95 -2.04 -1.30
CA ALA A 69 3.47 -3.41 -1.50
C ALA A 69 2.18 -3.46 -2.32
N CYS A 70 1.28 -2.49 -2.13
CA CYS A 70 0.07 -2.33 -2.93
C CYS A 70 0.41 -2.02 -4.40
N ALA A 71 1.30 -1.04 -4.65
CA ALA A 71 1.72 -0.64 -5.99
C ALA A 71 2.40 -1.79 -6.75
N LYS A 72 3.32 -2.51 -6.10
CA LYS A 72 3.98 -3.69 -6.66
C LYS A 72 2.96 -4.77 -7.05
N SER A 73 1.98 -5.01 -6.19
CA SER A 73 0.94 -6.00 -6.43
C SER A 73 0.04 -5.63 -7.61
N LEU A 74 -0.37 -4.37 -7.73
CA LEU A 74 -1.12 -3.89 -8.90
C LEU A 74 -0.32 -4.04 -10.20
N TYR A 75 0.96 -3.65 -10.19
CA TYR A 75 1.84 -3.81 -11.35
C TYR A 75 1.97 -5.27 -11.77
N ASN A 76 2.24 -6.17 -10.83
CA ASN A 76 2.37 -7.61 -11.11
C ASN A 76 1.07 -8.19 -11.70
N LEU A 77 -0.10 -7.77 -11.19
CA LEU A 77 -1.41 -8.18 -11.70
C LEU A 77 -1.74 -7.60 -13.09
N SER A 78 -1.01 -6.59 -13.55
CA SER A 78 -1.18 -6.04 -14.90
C SER A 78 -0.61 -6.98 -15.97
N GLY A 79 0.23 -7.95 -15.61
CA GLY A 79 0.91 -8.83 -16.56
C GLY A 79 2.01 -8.15 -17.39
N ALA A 80 2.47 -6.98 -16.96
CA ALA A 80 3.57 -6.28 -17.62
C ALA A 80 4.89 -7.04 -17.48
N THR A 81 5.84 -6.76 -18.38
CA THR A 81 7.18 -7.35 -18.35
C THR A 81 7.99 -6.87 -17.15
N ALA A 82 8.96 -7.69 -16.71
CA ALA A 82 9.80 -7.41 -15.55
C ALA A 82 8.97 -7.12 -14.27
N PRO A 83 8.18 -8.10 -13.79
CA PRO A 83 7.41 -7.95 -12.56
C PRO A 83 8.34 -7.74 -11.36
N PHE A 84 7.80 -7.14 -10.31
CA PHE A 84 8.41 -7.18 -8.98
C PHE A 84 8.38 -8.61 -8.41
N ASP A 85 9.05 -8.81 -7.28
CA ASP A 85 9.07 -10.09 -6.57
C ASP A 85 7.67 -10.67 -6.38
N THR A 86 7.54 -11.97 -6.61
CA THR A 86 6.24 -12.69 -6.60
C THR A 86 5.59 -12.72 -5.23
N ASP A 87 6.36 -12.44 -4.18
CA ASP A 87 5.91 -12.37 -2.80
C ASP A 87 5.34 -11.00 -2.42
N SER A 88 5.39 -10.00 -3.31
CA SER A 88 4.89 -8.63 -3.06
C SER A 88 3.49 -8.59 -2.41
N PRO A 89 2.50 -9.43 -2.81
CA PRO A 89 1.19 -9.42 -2.16
C PRO A 89 1.20 -9.88 -0.70
N PHE A 90 2.14 -10.74 -0.28
CA PHE A 90 2.22 -11.21 1.10
C PHE A 90 2.69 -10.11 2.06
N TRP A 91 3.47 -9.16 1.56
CA TRP A 91 3.94 -8.01 2.34
C TRP A 91 2.83 -6.99 2.66
N ILE A 92 1.69 -7.04 1.97
CA ILE A 92 0.56 -6.13 2.24
C ILE A 92 0.04 -6.35 3.67
N ALA A 93 -0.16 -7.61 4.07
CA ALA A 93 -0.71 -7.92 5.39
C ALA A 93 0.25 -7.52 6.52
N SER A 94 1.53 -7.88 6.41
CA SER A 94 2.53 -7.52 7.42
C SER A 94 2.73 -6.01 7.52
N ASN A 95 2.77 -5.29 6.40
CA ASN A 95 2.90 -3.84 6.39
C ASN A 95 1.64 -3.13 6.91
N ALA A 96 0.43 -3.64 6.60
CA ALA A 96 -0.82 -3.10 7.15
C ALA A 96 -0.87 -3.24 8.68
N LEU A 97 -0.54 -4.41 9.23
CA LEU A 97 -0.45 -4.62 10.69
C LEU A 97 0.61 -3.70 11.33
N SER A 98 1.74 -3.52 10.65
CA SER A 98 2.83 -2.64 11.06
C SER A 98 2.39 -1.17 11.12
N LEU A 99 1.60 -0.72 10.13
CA LEU A 99 1.05 0.62 10.05
C LEU A 99 -0.02 0.86 11.12
N ALA A 100 -0.97 -0.06 11.30
CA ALA A 100 -2.01 0.04 12.33
C ALA A 100 -1.41 0.28 13.72
N ARG A 101 -0.38 -0.49 14.09
CA ARG A 101 0.31 -0.32 15.38
C ARG A 101 0.92 1.07 15.55
N ARG A 102 1.51 1.63 14.49
CA ARG A 102 2.14 2.97 14.54
C ARG A 102 1.13 4.11 14.56
N LEU A 103 -0.05 3.88 14.00
CA LEU A 103 -1.20 4.79 14.07
C LEU A 103 -2.01 4.62 15.36
N ASN A 104 -1.63 3.71 16.26
CA ASN A 104 -2.41 3.32 17.45
C ASN A 104 -3.84 2.85 17.14
N LEU A 105 -4.02 2.17 16.00
CA LEU A 105 -5.25 1.49 15.62
C LEU A 105 -5.22 0.03 16.10
N ASP A 106 -6.39 -0.58 16.28
CA ASP A 106 -6.46 -1.99 16.69
C ASP A 106 -6.08 -2.90 15.52
N PRO A 107 -5.02 -3.73 15.62
CA PRO A 107 -4.65 -4.67 14.57
C PRO A 107 -5.76 -5.67 14.22
N ILE A 108 -6.76 -5.88 15.08
CA ILE A 108 -7.89 -6.77 14.77
C ILE A 108 -8.69 -6.25 13.57
N GLU A 109 -8.85 -4.93 13.40
CA GLU A 109 -9.58 -4.35 12.28
C GLU A 109 -8.92 -4.67 10.94
N VAL A 110 -7.57 -4.70 10.93
CA VAL A 110 -6.79 -5.13 9.76
C VAL A 110 -7.01 -6.60 9.47
N VAL A 111 -7.03 -7.44 10.51
CA VAL A 111 -7.29 -8.88 10.36
C VAL A 111 -8.70 -9.12 9.81
N ASP A 112 -9.71 -8.46 10.36
CA ASP A 112 -11.11 -8.57 9.92
C ASP A 112 -11.25 -8.22 8.43
N ILE A 113 -10.62 -7.13 7.98
CA ILE A 113 -10.60 -6.76 6.55
C ILE A 113 -9.94 -7.84 5.67
N LEU A 114 -8.94 -8.55 6.18
CA LEU A 114 -8.20 -9.59 5.45
C LEU A 114 -8.92 -10.93 5.40
N VAL A 115 -9.76 -11.25 6.39
CA VAL A 115 -10.47 -12.55 6.49
C VAL A 115 -11.91 -12.51 5.97
N GLU A 116 -12.55 -11.33 5.89
CA GLU A 116 -13.87 -11.18 5.29
C GLU A 116 -13.81 -11.31 3.76
N ALA A 117 -14.46 -12.35 3.24
CA ALA A 117 -14.58 -12.70 1.81
C ALA A 117 -15.95 -12.33 1.24
#